data_AF-A0A6P1AC17-F1
#
_entry.id   AF-A0A6P1AC17-F1
#
_cell.length_a   1.000
_cell.length_b   1.000
_cell.length_c   1.000
_cell.angle_alpha   90.00
_cell.angle_beta   90.00
_cell.angle_gamma   90.00
#
_symmetry.space_group_name_H-M   'P 1'
#
loop_
_entity.id
_entity.type
_entity.pdbx_description
1 polymer ?
#
loop_
_entity_poly.entity_id
_entity_poly.type
_entity_poly.pdbx_seq_one_letter_code
_entity_poly.pdbx_strand_id
1 'polypeptide(L)'
;MRKPHLEDDLFDAIEEKDLEKIHALIKAGCDVNGNHGSSFEEGITFLMFATATGNLETVKLLVKLGADVNAESIYGDSALLTAALNGFPDIIEYLEPLTNPEIKVAVKRYVETGKGYPPKSKKR
;
A
#
# COMPACT_ATOMS: atom_id res chain seq x y z
N MET A 1 11.18 -16.60 7.64
CA MET A 1 10.09 -16.67 8.65
C MET A 1 9.50 -15.29 8.76
N ARG A 2 8.16 -15.16 8.76
CA ARG A 2 7.43 -13.91 8.99
C ARG A 2 7.77 -13.37 10.38
N LYS A 3 7.98 -12.06 10.53
CA LYS A 3 8.30 -11.41 11.82
C LYS A 3 7.18 -10.46 12.21
N PRO A 4 6.02 -10.99 12.68
CA PRO A 4 4.81 -10.19 12.88
C PRO A 4 5.01 -8.99 13.82
N HIS A 5 5.83 -9.13 14.87
CA HIS A 5 6.18 -8.01 15.75
C HIS A 5 6.82 -6.82 15.01
N LEU A 6 7.69 -7.07 14.01
CA LEU A 6 8.28 -5.98 13.22
C LEU A 6 7.30 -5.37 12.23
N GLU A 7 6.33 -6.17 11.76
CA GLU A 7 5.30 -5.71 10.84
C GLU A 7 4.31 -4.80 11.57
N ASP A 8 3.87 -5.20 12.76
CA ASP A 8 3.02 -4.38 13.63
C ASP A 8 3.74 -3.07 14.02
N ASP A 9 5.01 -3.15 14.44
CA ASP A 9 5.83 -1.97 14.75
C ASP A 9 6.01 -1.03 13.53
N LEU A 10 5.99 -1.58 12.32
CA LEU A 10 6.11 -0.80 11.08
C LEU A 10 4.80 -0.10 10.72
N PHE A 11 3.63 -0.69 11.01
CA PHE A 11 2.35 0.01 10.90
C PHE A 11 2.30 1.21 11.84
N ASP A 12 2.66 1.01 13.11
CA ASP A 12 2.73 2.10 14.10
C ASP A 12 3.68 3.21 13.62
N ALA A 13 4.87 2.85 13.13
CA ALA A 13 5.83 3.83 12.62
C ALA A 13 5.31 4.63 11.40
N ILE A 14 4.50 4.00 10.54
CA ILE A 14 3.85 4.67 9.41
C ILE A 14 2.78 5.65 9.89
N GLU A 15 1.94 5.23 10.85
CA GLU A 15 0.91 6.09 11.45
C GLU A 15 1.53 7.30 12.17
N GLU A 16 2.61 7.07 12.92
CA GLU A 16 3.42 8.08 13.61
C GLU A 16 4.21 8.99 12.65
N LYS A 17 4.33 8.61 11.36
CA LYS A 17 5.15 9.27 10.33
C LYS A 17 6.64 9.29 10.67
N ASP A 18 7.10 8.30 11.44
CA ASP A 18 8.50 8.16 11.86
C ASP A 18 9.34 7.49 10.77
N LEU A 19 9.85 8.32 9.85
CA LEU A 19 10.67 7.89 8.72
C LEU A 19 11.96 7.16 9.15
N GLU A 20 12.53 7.54 10.30
CA GLU A 20 13.75 6.92 10.82
C GLU A 20 13.47 5.50 11.31
N LYS A 21 12.37 5.32 12.06
CA LYS A 21 11.90 4.02 12.54
C LYS A 21 11.46 3.11 11.41
N ILE A 22 10.74 3.62 10.41
CA ILE A 22 10.39 2.88 9.18
C ILE A 22 11.65 2.30 8.52
N HIS A 23 12.64 3.15 8.28
CA HIS A 23 13.88 2.75 7.63
C HIS A 23 14.69 1.77 8.49
N ALA A 24 14.72 1.96 9.81
CA ALA A 24 15.41 1.06 10.74
C ALA A 24 14.77 -0.33 10.78
N LEU A 25 13.43 -0.43 10.83
CA LEU A 25 12.70 -1.70 10.86
C LEU A 25 12.93 -2.50 9.57
N ILE A 26 12.86 -1.86 8.40
CA ILE A 26 13.13 -2.50 7.12
C ILE A 26 14.60 -2.98 7.06
N LYS A 27 15.56 -2.17 7.53
CA LYS A 27 16.97 -2.59 7.64
C LYS A 27 17.20 -3.74 8.62
N ALA A 28 16.39 -3.85 9.68
CA ALA A 28 16.41 -4.97 10.62
C ALA A 28 15.80 -6.27 10.03
N GLY A 29 15.37 -6.23 8.76
CA GLY A 29 14.82 -7.35 8.02
C GLY A 29 13.31 -7.48 8.14
N CYS A 30 12.59 -6.38 8.41
CA CYS A 30 11.16 -6.32 8.13
C CYS A 30 10.95 -6.36 6.61
N ASP A 31 10.02 -7.19 6.15
CA ASP A 31 9.65 -7.23 4.74
C ASP A 31 8.81 -6.00 4.40
N VAL A 32 9.31 -5.14 3.51
CA VAL A 32 8.62 -3.92 3.06
C VAL A 32 7.32 -4.22 2.30
N ASN A 33 7.17 -5.46 1.78
CA ASN A 33 5.97 -5.94 1.11
C ASN A 33 5.08 -6.78 2.04
N GLY A 34 5.40 -6.80 3.33
CA GLY A 34 4.53 -7.38 4.34
C GLY A 34 3.15 -6.72 4.38
N ASN A 35 2.22 -7.38 5.04
CA ASN A 35 0.85 -6.94 5.18
C ASN A 35 0.34 -7.16 6.59
N HIS A 36 -0.77 -6.49 6.91
CA HIS A 36 -1.41 -6.69 8.21
C HIS A 36 -1.96 -8.12 8.30
N GLY A 37 -1.59 -8.82 9.37
CA GLY A 37 -1.96 -10.23 9.58
C GLY A 37 -3.38 -10.45 10.10
N SER A 38 -4.13 -9.39 10.37
CA SER A 38 -5.50 -9.48 10.87
C SER A 38 -6.47 -9.87 9.76
N SER A 39 -7.48 -10.67 10.12
CA SER A 39 -8.51 -11.16 9.20
C SER A 39 -9.39 -10.07 8.56
N PHE A 40 -9.43 -8.86 9.15
CA PHE A 40 -10.20 -7.73 8.61
C PHE A 40 -9.41 -6.91 7.56
N GLU A 41 -8.08 -7.04 7.56
CA GLU A 41 -7.16 -6.21 6.76
C GLU A 41 -6.19 -7.08 5.96
N GLU A 42 -6.58 -8.33 5.73
CA GLU A 42 -5.75 -9.33 5.07
C GLU A 42 -5.32 -8.82 3.68
N GLY A 43 -4.00 -8.70 3.49
CA GLY A 43 -3.42 -8.22 2.24
C GLY A 43 -3.25 -6.71 2.11
N ILE A 44 -3.62 -5.90 3.13
CA ILE A 44 -3.26 -4.48 3.15
C ILE A 44 -1.74 -4.36 3.38
N THR A 45 -1.03 -3.89 2.37
CA THR A 45 0.43 -3.67 2.44
C THR A 45 0.77 -2.37 3.15
N PHE A 46 2.00 -2.24 3.61
CA PHE A 46 2.52 -0.99 4.18
C PHE A 46 2.36 0.21 3.24
N LEU A 47 2.54 0.01 1.93
CA LEU A 47 2.38 1.06 0.94
C LEU A 47 0.92 1.53 0.82
N MET A 48 -0.04 0.59 0.83
CA MET A 48 -1.47 0.93 0.83
C MET A 48 -1.86 1.70 2.09
N PHE A 49 -1.39 1.24 3.25
CA PHE A 49 -1.67 1.92 4.53
C PHE A 49 -1.06 3.33 4.57
N ALA A 50 0.22 3.48 4.23
CA ALA A 50 0.87 4.78 4.12
C ALA A 50 0.11 5.72 3.17
N THR A 51 -0.39 5.18 2.06
CA THR A 51 -1.20 5.94 1.12
C THR A 51 -2.54 6.37 1.71
N ALA A 52 -3.21 5.51 2.50
CA ALA A 52 -4.45 5.85 3.20
C ALA A 52 -4.26 6.97 4.23
N THR A 53 -3.07 7.12 4.82
CA THR A 53 -2.75 8.23 5.73
C THR A 53 -2.51 9.57 5.02
N GLY A 54 -2.39 9.57 3.69
CA GLY A 54 -2.12 10.78 2.89
C GLY A 54 -0.69 11.33 3.05
N ASN A 55 0.26 10.54 3.56
CA ASN A 55 1.63 10.97 3.75
C ASN A 55 2.52 10.62 2.54
N LEU A 56 2.69 11.56 1.63
CA LEU A 56 3.53 11.40 0.43
C LEU A 56 5.00 11.06 0.77
N GLU A 57 5.57 11.62 1.82
CA GLU A 57 6.98 11.38 2.17
C GLU A 57 7.18 9.93 2.65
N THR A 58 6.24 9.39 3.43
CA THR A 58 6.25 7.97 3.81
C THR A 58 6.07 7.07 2.59
N VAL A 59 5.17 7.42 1.66
CA VAL A 59 4.97 6.67 0.40
C VAL A 59 6.28 6.63 -0.41
N LYS A 60 6.93 7.78 -0.62
CA LYS A 60 8.23 7.86 -1.32
C LYS A 60 9.30 7.01 -0.64
N LEU A 61 9.36 7.04 0.69
CA LEU A 61 10.34 6.25 1.44
C LEU A 61 10.11 4.75 1.22
N LEU A 62 8.88 4.26 1.37
CA LEU A 62 8.55 2.84 1.17
C LEU A 62 8.86 2.38 -0.25
N VAL A 63 8.50 3.18 -1.26
CA VAL A 63 8.84 2.90 -2.68
C VAL A 63 10.35 2.83 -2.88
N LYS A 64 11.11 3.78 -2.31
CA LYS A 64 12.58 3.77 -2.35
C LYS A 64 13.18 2.55 -1.67
N LEU A 65 12.51 2.02 -0.64
CA LEU A 65 12.91 0.82 0.08
C LEU A 65 12.45 -0.49 -0.59
N GLY A 66 11.81 -0.41 -1.77
CA GLY A 66 11.44 -1.57 -2.57
C GLY A 66 10.01 -2.08 -2.35
N ALA A 67 9.12 -1.23 -1.84
CA ALA A 67 7.69 -1.54 -1.82
C ALA A 67 7.16 -1.74 -3.25
N ASP A 68 6.39 -2.80 -3.46
CA ASP A 68 5.73 -3.11 -4.73
C ASP A 68 4.53 -2.19 -4.92
N VAL A 69 4.69 -1.21 -5.81
CA VAL A 69 3.64 -0.26 -6.19
C VAL A 69 2.45 -0.91 -6.90
N ASN A 70 2.60 -2.14 -7.38
CA ASN A 70 1.55 -2.91 -8.06
C ASN A 70 0.91 -3.97 -7.17
N ALA A 71 1.32 -4.04 -5.89
CA ALA A 71 0.68 -4.94 -4.94
C ALA A 71 -0.82 -4.63 -4.84
N GLU A 72 -1.61 -5.68 -4.70
CA GLU A 72 -3.06 -5.59 -4.55
C GLU A 72 -3.51 -6.39 -3.33
N SER A 73 -4.47 -5.84 -2.58
CA SER A 73 -5.12 -6.55 -1.48
C SER A 73 -5.94 -7.73 -2.00
N ILE A 74 -6.51 -8.54 -1.09
CA ILE A 74 -7.43 -9.61 -1.48
C ILE A 74 -8.68 -9.08 -2.21
N TYR A 75 -9.00 -7.80 -2.00
CA TYR A 75 -10.11 -7.10 -2.65
C TYR A 75 -9.72 -6.46 -3.98
N GLY A 76 -8.42 -6.48 -4.35
CA GLY A 76 -7.90 -5.83 -5.54
C GLY A 76 -7.57 -4.35 -5.34
N ASP A 77 -7.50 -3.89 -4.10
CA ASP A 77 -7.12 -2.51 -3.81
C ASP A 77 -5.61 -2.37 -3.94
N SER A 78 -5.17 -1.38 -4.72
CA SER A 78 -3.76 -0.98 -4.84
C SER A 78 -3.53 0.36 -4.16
N ALA A 79 -2.27 0.70 -3.88
CA ALA A 79 -1.91 2.01 -3.36
C ALA A 79 -2.44 3.16 -4.25
N LEU A 80 -2.38 3.02 -5.57
CA LEU A 80 -2.93 4.02 -6.49
C LEU A 80 -4.45 4.17 -6.36
N LEU A 81 -5.19 3.07 -6.21
CA LEU A 81 -6.63 3.11 -5.97
C LEU A 81 -6.95 3.78 -4.63
N THR A 82 -6.20 3.44 -3.57
CA THR A 82 -6.33 4.08 -2.25
C THR A 82 -6.13 5.60 -2.33
N ALA A 83 -5.13 6.07 -3.08
CA ALA A 83 -4.89 7.51 -3.28
C ALA A 83 -6.06 8.19 -4.01
N ALA A 84 -6.61 7.53 -5.04
CA ALA A 84 -7.76 8.02 -5.79
C ALA A 84 -9.03 8.09 -4.93
N LEU A 85 -9.28 7.07 -4.10
CA LEU A 85 -10.42 6.99 -3.19
C LEU A 85 -10.43 8.12 -2.15
N ASN A 86 -9.25 8.45 -1.60
CA ASN A 86 -9.10 9.45 -0.56
C ASN A 86 -8.83 10.86 -1.10
N GLY A 87 -8.65 11.02 -2.41
CA GLY A 87 -8.40 12.32 -3.03
C GLY A 87 -7.02 12.90 -2.74
N PHE A 88 -5.97 12.07 -2.84
CA PHE A 88 -4.57 12.47 -2.65
C PHE A 88 -3.85 12.63 -4.00
N PRO A 89 -4.02 13.78 -4.70
CA PRO A 89 -3.50 13.96 -6.06
C PRO A 89 -1.97 13.91 -6.13
N ASP A 90 -1.28 14.39 -5.11
CA ASP A 90 0.18 14.37 -4.99
C ASP A 90 0.74 12.94 -4.92
N ILE A 91 0.04 12.04 -4.22
CA ILE A 91 0.38 10.61 -4.20
C ILE A 91 0.05 9.93 -5.53
N ILE A 92 -1.06 10.31 -6.18
CA ILE A 92 -1.42 9.82 -7.52
C ILE A 92 -0.34 10.20 -8.52
N GLU A 93 0.05 11.48 -8.58
CA GLU A 93 1.10 11.99 -9.47
C GLU A 93 2.43 11.24 -9.28
N TYR A 94 2.74 10.83 -8.04
CA TYR A 94 3.93 10.07 -7.74
C TYR A 94 3.83 8.58 -8.14
N LEU A 95 2.72 7.90 -7.81
CA LEU A 95 2.57 6.46 -8.02
C LEU A 95 2.14 6.09 -9.44
N GLU A 96 1.33 6.91 -10.10
CA GLU A 96 0.81 6.64 -11.44
C GLU A 96 1.91 6.28 -12.46
N PRO A 97 3.02 7.02 -12.61
CA PRO A 97 4.06 6.65 -13.56
C PRO A 97 4.80 5.35 -13.20
N LEU A 98 4.77 4.93 -11.94
CA LEU A 98 5.47 3.74 -11.43
C LEU A 98 4.63 2.45 -11.55
N THR A 99 3.31 2.59 -11.70
CA THR A 99 2.38 1.46 -11.79
C THR A 99 2.22 0.94 -13.21
N ASN A 100 1.87 -0.34 -13.31
CA ASN A 100 1.58 -1.00 -14.58
C ASN A 100 0.21 -0.56 -15.15
N PRO A 101 -0.07 -0.84 -16.44
CA PRO A 101 -1.35 -0.47 -17.06
C PRO A 101 -2.59 -1.12 -16.43
N GLU A 102 -2.47 -2.32 -15.85
CA GLU A 102 -3.59 -3.05 -15.25
C GLU A 102 -4.15 -2.30 -14.04
N ILE A 103 -3.26 -1.81 -13.17
CA ILE A 103 -3.62 -0.98 -12.01
C ILE A 103 -4.31 0.32 -12.45
N LYS A 104 -3.80 0.99 -13.49
CA LYS A 104 -4.39 2.25 -14.00
C LYS A 104 -5.80 2.04 -14.55
N VAL A 105 -6.02 0.94 -15.28
CA VAL A 105 -7.35 0.57 -15.78
C VAL A 105 -8.31 0.31 -14.62
N ALA A 106 -7.86 -0.33 -13.55
CA ALA A 106 -8.67 -0.56 -12.36
C ALA A 106 -9.12 0.77 -11.70
N VAL A 107 -8.20 1.72 -11.54
CA VAL A 107 -8.50 3.05 -10.98
C VAL A 107 -9.49 3.81 -11.87
N LYS A 108 -9.28 3.83 -13.18
CA LYS A 108 -10.18 4.51 -14.12
C LYS A 108 -11.59 3.91 -14.09
N ARG A 109 -11.70 2.59 -14.09
CA ARG A 109 -12.99 1.89 -13.99
C ARG A 109 -13.71 2.22 -12.69
N TYR A 110 -12.97 2.33 -11.58
CA TYR A 110 -13.55 2.75 -10.31
C TYR A 110 -14.15 4.16 -10.41
N VAL A 111 -13.38 5.12 -10.92
CA VAL A 111 -13.82 6.52 -11.10
C VAL A 111 -15.07 6.61 -11.98
N GLU A 112 -15.15 5.80 -13.04
CA GLU A 112 -16.28 5.80 -13.99
C GLU A 112 -17.55 5.12 -13.45
N THR A 113 -17.40 4.05 -12.64
CA THR A 113 -18.52 3.19 -12.26
C THR A 113 -18.96 3.34 -10.80
N GLY A 114 -18.13 3.96 -9.95
CA GLY A 114 -18.33 4.03 -8.50
C GLY A 114 -18.35 2.67 -7.80
N LYS A 115 -18.03 1.58 -8.51
CA LYS A 115 -18.02 0.22 -7.97
C LYS A 115 -16.59 -0.23 -7.73
N GLY A 116 -16.32 -0.66 -6.50
CA GLY A 116 -15.07 -1.29 -6.10
C GLY A 116 -14.74 -2.53 -6.93
N TYR A 117 -13.47 -2.91 -6.91
CA TYR A 117 -12.96 -4.07 -7.63
C TYR A 117 -13.65 -5.36 -7.14
N PRO A 118 -14.08 -6.28 -8.02
CA PRO A 118 -14.57 -7.57 -7.56
C PRO A 118 -13.40 -8.31 -6.90
N PRO A 119 -13.55 -8.85 -5.67
CA PRO A 119 -12.46 -9.51 -4.97
C PRO A 119 -11.82 -10.55 -5.89
N LYS A 120 -10.48 -10.56 -5.96
CA LYS A 120 -9.77 -11.54 -6.77
C LYS A 120 -10.21 -12.90 -6.25
N SER A 121 -10.88 -13.67 -7.11
CA SER A 121 -11.29 -15.02 -6.77
C SER A 121 -10.05 -15.76 -6.29
N LYS A 122 -10.05 -16.22 -5.03
CA LYS A 122 -8.98 -17.07 -4.49
C LYS A 122 -8.80 -18.18 -5.52
N LYS A 123 -7.71 -18.15 -6.30
CA LYS A 123 -7.37 -19.25 -7.20
C LYS A 123 -7.23 -20.46 -6.28
N ARG A 124 -8.22 -21.36 -6.37
CA ARG A 124 -8.25 -22.64 -5.68
C ARG A 124 -7.10 -23.51 -6.18
#